data_AF-A0A2G4RC99-F1
#
_entry.id   AF-A0A2G4RC99-F1
#
_cell.length_a   1.000
_cell.length_b   1.000
_cell.length_c   1.000
_cell.angle_alpha   90.00
_cell.angle_beta   90.00
_cell.angle_gamma   90.00
#
_symmetry.space_group_name_H-M   'P 1'
#
loop_
_entity.id
_entity.type
_entity.pdbx_description
1 polymer ?
#
loop_
_entity_poly.entity_id
_entity_poly.type
_entity_poly.pdbx_seq_one_letter_code
_entity_poly.pdbx_strand_id
1 'polypeptide(L)'
;MADTTYDWAGGDGDFNNPSMWKDASTGATSSYPPNGQTPAVISTDTDITISTDPSPFIDPYGNHYSYDTVPQTLTFSGTGTVTFTGSDPVKSNGGITIGSQQTVVLDGVTMSTSNGVSGGTIKLENAANLSVNASLDTTTIDFGGNTTGSGHNTVTLASGAYSLSNITNFTPDDSIVVQNSSGYTNIEWIKTGTNTYALVGVDQYGGTSSSKGENYIAQNVSFAQKSTDSSGNPVYYTPADLYGGAAATGTVSDGTFQGDTYYTGNGLSSSSDNTLVITCFLSGSMIRTTKGDVAVEDMQIGDEVVAYDWQNNKDITRSVI
;
A
#
# COMPACT_ATOMS: atom_id res chain seq x y z
N MET A 1 -7.42 35.18 -4.45
CA MET A 1 -8.42 34.75 -3.46
C MET A 1 -7.63 34.21 -2.30
N ALA A 2 -7.98 34.51 -1.05
CA ALA A 2 -7.31 33.85 0.07
C ALA A 2 -7.64 32.35 -0.04
N ASP A 3 -6.61 31.50 -0.01
CA ASP A 3 -6.81 30.05 -0.09
C ASP A 3 -7.48 29.60 1.21
N THR A 4 -8.80 29.43 1.17
CA THR A 4 -9.58 28.93 2.30
C THR A 4 -9.11 27.51 2.63
N THR A 5 -8.62 27.34 3.85
CA THR A 5 -8.35 26.02 4.45
C THR A 5 -9.59 25.56 5.20
N TYR A 6 -9.88 24.26 5.13
CA TYR A 6 -10.99 23.65 5.84
C TYR A 6 -10.49 22.70 6.93
N ASP A 7 -11.02 22.87 8.13
CA ASP A 7 -10.77 22.00 9.27
C ASP A 7 -11.91 21.00 9.44
N TRP A 8 -11.57 19.76 9.75
CA TRP A 8 -12.53 18.75 10.17
C TRP A 8 -13.23 19.20 11.44
N ALA A 9 -14.56 19.15 11.45
CA ALA A 9 -15.37 19.65 12.54
C ALA A 9 -15.25 18.82 13.84
N GLY A 10 -14.67 17.62 13.75
CA GLY A 10 -14.38 16.70 14.85
C GLY A 10 -15.25 15.45 14.85
N GLY A 11 -14.78 14.39 15.51
CA GLY A 11 -15.52 13.14 15.71
C GLY A 11 -15.69 12.27 14.46
N ASP A 12 -16.49 11.23 14.62
CA ASP A 12 -16.89 10.33 13.53
C ASP A 12 -17.76 11.08 12.51
N GLY A 13 -17.71 10.66 11.25
CA GLY A 13 -18.58 11.24 10.23
C GLY A 13 -18.29 10.74 8.83
N ASP A 14 -18.63 11.58 7.86
CA ASP A 14 -18.54 11.28 6.43
C ASP A 14 -17.64 12.31 5.75
N PHE A 15 -16.62 11.82 5.06
CA PHE A 15 -15.60 12.65 4.39
C PHE A 15 -16.22 13.60 3.37
N ASN A 16 -17.28 13.16 2.69
CA ASN A 16 -17.98 13.87 1.63
C ASN A 16 -19.10 14.79 2.14
N ASN A 17 -19.38 14.78 3.44
CA ASN A 17 -20.41 15.62 4.03
C ASN A 17 -19.87 17.03 4.36
N PRO A 18 -20.37 18.10 3.71
CA PRO A 18 -19.95 19.47 3.99
C PRO A 18 -20.02 19.88 5.46
N SER A 19 -20.99 19.32 6.21
CA SER A 19 -21.18 19.67 7.63
C SER A 19 -20.05 19.21 8.54
N MET A 20 -19.22 18.27 8.07
CA MET A 20 -18.01 17.82 8.75
C MET A 20 -16.82 18.74 8.51
N TRP A 21 -16.97 19.82 7.74
CA TRP A 21 -15.91 20.76 7.41
C TRP A 21 -16.25 22.16 7.87
N LYS A 22 -15.25 22.89 8.39
CA LYS A 22 -15.37 24.29 8.81
C LYS A 22 -14.30 25.11 8.10
N ASP A 23 -14.64 26.32 7.68
CA ASP A 23 -13.63 27.28 7.23
C ASP A 23 -12.71 27.62 8.43
N ALA A 24 -11.41 27.35 8.29
CA ALA A 24 -10.44 27.48 9.37
C ALA A 24 -10.30 28.92 9.90
N SER A 25 -10.61 29.92 9.07
CA SER A 25 -10.50 31.34 9.44
C SER A 25 -11.72 31.87 10.18
N THR A 26 -12.91 31.36 9.85
CA THR A 26 -14.18 31.85 10.41
C THR A 26 -14.83 30.89 11.40
N GLY A 27 -14.44 29.62 11.40
CA GLY A 27 -15.07 28.53 12.15
C GLY A 27 -16.47 28.16 11.66
N ALA A 28 -16.95 28.77 10.56
CA ALA A 28 -18.27 28.51 10.02
C ALA A 28 -18.29 27.15 9.31
N THR A 29 -19.38 26.40 9.50
CA THR A 29 -19.63 25.15 8.77
C THR A 29 -19.66 25.43 7.26
N SER A 30 -19.00 24.57 6.50
CA SER A 30 -18.93 24.72 5.06
C SER A 30 -20.23 24.32 4.37
N SER A 31 -20.55 25.00 3.28
CA SER A 31 -21.63 24.61 2.37
C SER A 31 -21.20 23.53 1.37
N TYR A 32 -19.89 23.32 1.21
CA TYR A 32 -19.28 22.35 0.29
C TYR A 32 -18.09 21.66 0.94
N PRO A 33 -17.83 20.37 0.69
CA PRO A 33 -16.60 19.78 1.18
C PRO A 33 -15.38 20.37 0.45
N PRO A 34 -14.17 20.22 1.03
CA PRO A 34 -12.92 20.69 0.42
C PRO A 34 -12.73 20.09 -0.97
N ASN A 35 -12.51 20.93 -1.97
CA ASN A 35 -12.26 20.49 -3.33
C ASN A 35 -11.32 21.45 -4.09
N GLY A 36 -10.64 20.93 -5.10
CA GLY A 36 -9.78 21.68 -6.01
C GLY A 36 -8.55 22.23 -5.31
N GLN A 37 -8.47 23.57 -5.20
CA GLN A 37 -7.30 24.26 -4.65
C GLN A 37 -7.38 24.51 -3.13
N THR A 38 -8.30 23.85 -2.42
CA THR A 38 -8.54 24.11 -1.00
C THR A 38 -7.81 23.08 -0.12
N PRO A 39 -6.95 23.50 0.82
CA PRO A 39 -6.35 22.61 1.81
C PRO A 39 -7.39 22.07 2.80
N ALA A 40 -7.20 20.83 3.26
CA ALA A 40 -8.01 20.20 4.29
C ALA A 40 -7.15 19.70 5.46
N VAL A 41 -7.63 19.88 6.68
CA VAL A 41 -6.95 19.46 7.92
C VAL A 41 -7.89 18.61 8.76
N ILE A 42 -7.46 17.41 9.13
CA ILE A 42 -8.11 16.55 10.12
C ILE A 42 -7.22 16.56 11.37
N SER A 43 -7.64 17.29 12.41
CA SER A 43 -6.90 17.39 13.67
C SER A 43 -7.65 16.69 14.79
N THR A 44 -7.07 15.63 15.38
CA THR A 44 -7.72 14.88 16.46
C THR A 44 -6.71 14.20 17.38
N ASP A 45 -6.96 14.30 18.68
CA ASP A 45 -6.27 13.54 19.74
C ASP A 45 -7.07 12.33 20.22
N THR A 46 -8.24 12.09 19.64
CA THR A 46 -9.07 10.91 19.88
C THR A 46 -9.18 10.07 18.63
N ASP A 47 -9.38 8.78 18.80
CA ASP A 47 -9.69 7.89 17.68
C ASP A 47 -11.05 8.29 17.07
N ILE A 48 -11.09 8.40 15.74
CA ILE A 48 -12.31 8.70 14.97
C ILE A 48 -12.40 7.80 13.75
N THR A 49 -13.63 7.54 13.32
CA THR A 49 -13.95 6.81 12.08
C THR A 49 -14.61 7.74 11.07
N ILE A 50 -14.05 7.80 9.86
CA ILE A 50 -14.55 8.61 8.76
C ILE A 50 -14.98 7.67 7.64
N SER A 51 -16.29 7.66 7.36
CA SER A 51 -16.82 6.96 6.19
C SER A 51 -16.52 7.75 4.92
N THR A 52 -16.20 7.04 3.84
CA THR A 52 -16.17 7.56 2.47
C THR A 52 -17.37 7.10 1.66
N ASP A 53 -18.28 6.28 2.22
CA ASP A 53 -19.45 5.82 1.48
C ASP A 53 -20.24 7.02 0.93
N PRO A 54 -20.76 6.93 -0.30
CA PRO A 54 -21.50 8.02 -0.92
C PRO A 54 -22.80 8.27 -0.15
N SER A 55 -22.78 9.25 0.75
CA SER A 55 -23.98 9.76 1.41
C SER A 55 -24.48 11.01 0.67
N PRO A 56 -25.74 11.02 0.19
CA PRO A 56 -26.28 12.22 -0.40
C PRO A 56 -26.45 13.29 0.69
N PHE A 57 -25.75 14.41 0.57
CA PHE A 57 -26.03 15.58 1.39
C PHE A 57 -27.42 16.11 1.03
N ILE A 58 -28.28 16.24 2.03
CA ILE A 58 -29.64 16.78 1.88
C ILE A 58 -29.63 18.22 2.40
N ASP A 59 -29.87 19.18 1.52
CA ASP A 59 -29.98 20.57 1.94
C ASP A 59 -31.30 20.83 2.71
N PRO A 60 -31.47 22.01 3.36
CA PRO A 60 -32.70 22.34 4.07
C PRO A 60 -33.97 22.37 3.20
N TYR A 61 -33.84 22.31 1.87
CA TYR A 61 -34.92 22.30 0.90
C TYR A 61 -35.22 20.88 0.37
N GLY A 62 -34.49 19.85 0.84
CA GLY A 62 -34.67 18.45 0.43
C GLY A 62 -33.95 18.07 -0.87
N ASN A 63 -33.05 18.93 -1.38
CA ASN A 63 -32.25 18.58 -2.56
C ASN A 63 -31.09 17.66 -2.15
N HIS A 64 -30.87 16.62 -2.96
CA HIS A 64 -29.79 15.66 -2.77
C HIS A 64 -28.57 16.04 -3.62
N TYR A 65 -27.42 16.15 -2.99
CA TYR A 65 -26.13 16.40 -3.63
C TYR A 65 -25.16 15.29 -3.33
N SER A 66 -24.38 14.90 -4.34
CA SER A 66 -23.20 14.04 -4.17
C SER A 66 -21.97 14.90 -4.49
N TYR A 67 -20.99 14.86 -3.60
CA TYR A 67 -19.75 15.62 -3.72
C TYR A 67 -18.56 14.66 -3.75
N ASP A 68 -17.57 14.97 -4.58
CA ASP A 68 -16.25 14.33 -4.56
C ASP A 68 -15.30 15.25 -3.79
N THR A 69 -14.84 14.82 -2.62
CA THR A 69 -13.94 15.60 -1.76
C THR A 69 -12.51 15.35 -2.20
N VAL A 70 -11.92 16.31 -2.90
CA VAL A 70 -10.56 16.22 -3.45
C VAL A 70 -9.79 17.51 -3.13
N PRO A 71 -9.35 17.70 -1.88
CA PRO A 71 -8.59 18.87 -1.48
C PRO A 71 -7.25 18.96 -2.22
N GLN A 72 -6.63 20.14 -2.16
CA GLN A 72 -5.27 20.33 -2.69
C GLN A 72 -4.22 19.65 -1.82
N THR A 73 -4.41 19.67 -0.51
CA THR A 73 -3.57 18.94 0.44
C THR A 73 -4.46 18.39 1.54
N LEU A 74 -4.07 17.23 2.08
CA LEU A 74 -4.73 16.63 3.23
C LEU A 74 -3.72 16.50 4.36
N THR A 75 -3.99 17.16 5.48
CA THR A 75 -3.10 17.16 6.65
C THR A 75 -3.79 16.49 7.82
N PHE A 76 -3.15 15.49 8.41
CA PHE A 76 -3.55 14.85 9.65
C PHE A 76 -2.66 15.33 10.78
N SER A 77 -3.24 15.69 11.92
CA SER A 77 -2.47 16.16 13.08
C SER A 77 -3.15 15.77 14.40
N GLY A 78 -2.35 15.74 15.48
CA GLY A 78 -2.77 15.22 16.78
C GLY A 78 -2.11 13.89 17.09
N THR A 79 -2.78 13.10 17.92
CA THR A 79 -2.29 11.82 18.46
C THR A 79 -3.29 10.67 18.32
N GLY A 80 -4.52 10.95 17.88
CA GLY A 80 -5.55 9.93 17.69
C GLY A 80 -5.29 9.05 16.46
N THR A 81 -6.11 8.02 16.31
CA THR A 81 -6.19 7.22 15.09
C THR A 81 -7.32 7.75 14.21
N VAL A 82 -7.06 7.98 12.92
CA VAL A 82 -8.10 8.31 11.94
C VAL A 82 -8.33 7.09 11.06
N THR A 83 -9.46 6.42 11.23
CA THR A 83 -9.81 5.25 10.43
C THR A 83 -10.76 5.64 9.30
N PHE A 84 -10.36 5.38 8.06
CA PHE A 84 -11.23 5.49 6.90
C PHE A 84 -11.85 4.15 6.55
N THR A 85 -13.17 4.13 6.37
CA THR A 85 -13.97 2.99 5.92
C THR A 85 -14.82 3.39 4.73
N GLY A 86 -15.30 2.43 3.94
CA GLY A 86 -16.30 2.68 2.88
C GLY A 86 -15.77 2.42 1.47
N SER A 87 -16.58 2.73 0.46
CA SER A 87 -16.28 2.37 -0.92
C SER A 87 -15.56 3.43 -1.75
N ASP A 88 -15.75 4.73 -1.44
CA ASP A 88 -15.13 5.78 -2.25
C ASP A 88 -13.69 6.05 -1.81
N PRO A 89 -12.81 6.46 -2.74
CA PRO A 89 -11.42 6.71 -2.41
C PRO A 89 -11.23 8.04 -1.67
N VAL A 90 -10.28 8.08 -0.73
CA VAL A 90 -9.73 9.32 -0.18
C VAL A 90 -8.70 9.87 -1.17
N LYS A 91 -8.97 11.03 -1.77
CA LYS A 91 -8.08 11.63 -2.79
C LYS A 91 -7.49 12.95 -2.32
N SER A 92 -6.28 13.24 -2.77
CA SER A 92 -5.66 14.57 -2.69
C SER A 92 -5.04 14.96 -4.03
N ASN A 93 -5.31 16.18 -4.51
CA ASN A 93 -4.71 16.74 -5.72
C ASN A 93 -3.24 17.14 -5.53
N GLY A 94 -2.75 17.13 -4.30
CA GLY A 94 -1.36 17.39 -3.92
C GLY A 94 -0.96 16.48 -2.77
N GLY A 95 -0.06 16.93 -1.88
CA GLY A 95 0.53 16.05 -0.86
C GLY A 95 -0.43 15.64 0.25
N ILE A 96 -0.06 14.57 0.95
CA ILE A 96 -0.66 14.17 2.23
C ILE A 96 0.40 14.28 3.32
N THR A 97 0.08 14.89 4.45
CA THR A 97 0.99 15.02 5.58
C THR A 97 0.34 14.44 6.82
N ILE A 98 1.04 13.56 7.51
CA ILE A 98 0.56 12.88 8.71
C ILE A 98 1.46 13.29 9.87
N GLY A 99 0.88 13.81 10.95
CA GLY A 99 1.63 14.13 12.16
C GLY A 99 2.45 12.91 12.64
N SER A 100 3.66 13.12 13.15
CA SER A 100 4.59 12.03 13.47
C SER A 100 4.07 11.02 14.52
N GLN A 101 3.07 11.41 15.31
CA GLN A 101 2.40 10.56 16.30
C GLN A 101 1.00 10.09 15.86
N GLN A 102 0.57 10.48 14.66
CA GLN A 102 -0.74 10.12 14.13
C GLN A 102 -0.65 8.81 13.34
N THR A 103 -1.70 8.02 13.47
CA THR A 103 -1.95 6.86 12.60
C THR A 103 -3.20 7.12 11.77
N VAL A 104 -3.10 6.91 10.46
CA VAL A 104 -4.23 6.85 9.54
C VAL A 104 -4.44 5.39 9.15
N VAL A 105 -5.60 4.82 9.44
CA VAL A 105 -5.96 3.46 9.05
C VAL A 105 -6.82 3.52 7.80
N LEU A 106 -6.48 2.74 6.79
CA LEU A 106 -7.32 2.47 5.63
C LEU A 106 -7.90 1.08 5.82
N ASP A 107 -9.21 0.99 6.00
CA ASP A 107 -9.93 -0.27 6.19
C ASP A 107 -10.77 -0.55 4.93
N GLY A 108 -10.21 -1.34 4.01
CA GLY A 108 -10.79 -1.63 2.70
C GLY A 108 -10.89 -0.43 1.75
N VAL A 109 -10.36 0.73 2.15
CA VAL A 109 -10.42 1.98 1.40
C VAL A 109 -9.19 2.16 0.51
N THR A 110 -9.38 2.82 -0.62
CA THR A 110 -8.27 3.34 -1.43
C THR A 110 -7.95 4.79 -1.06
N MET A 111 -6.68 5.08 -0.80
CA MET A 111 -6.16 6.44 -0.69
C MET A 111 -5.24 6.74 -1.87
N SER A 112 -5.37 7.92 -2.48
CA SER A 112 -4.47 8.34 -3.56
C SER A 112 -4.05 9.80 -3.50
N THR A 113 -2.81 10.07 -3.91
CA THR A 113 -2.24 11.41 -4.02
C THR A 113 -1.38 11.53 -5.28
N SER A 114 -1.45 12.71 -5.92
CA SER A 114 -0.60 13.08 -7.05
C SER A 114 0.85 13.38 -6.66
N ASN A 115 1.12 13.65 -5.37
CA ASN A 115 2.42 14.00 -4.82
C ASN A 115 2.86 12.92 -3.80
N GLY A 116 3.64 13.30 -2.80
CA GLY A 116 4.12 12.39 -1.76
C GLY A 116 3.25 12.36 -0.51
N VAL A 117 3.50 11.34 0.31
CA VAL A 117 3.01 11.25 1.69
C VAL A 117 4.19 11.33 2.64
N SER A 118 4.09 12.15 3.68
CA SER A 118 5.14 12.30 4.69
C SER A 118 4.60 12.20 6.12
N GLY A 119 5.48 11.78 7.04
CA GLY A 119 5.29 11.86 8.48
C GLY A 119 4.93 10.55 9.16
N GLY A 120 3.79 10.48 9.86
CA GLY A 120 3.40 9.37 10.75
C GLY A 120 3.16 8.02 10.09
N THR A 121 2.10 7.33 10.51
CA THR A 121 1.83 5.94 10.05
C THR A 121 0.60 5.89 9.17
N ILE A 122 0.68 5.18 8.04
CA ILE A 122 -0.49 4.65 7.34
C ILE A 122 -0.56 3.15 7.60
N LYS A 123 -1.66 2.71 8.20
CA LYS A 123 -1.98 1.31 8.38
C LYS A 123 -2.97 0.85 7.31
N LEU A 124 -2.70 -0.28 6.67
CA LEU A 124 -3.53 -0.89 5.65
C LEU A 124 -4.21 -2.14 6.22
N GLU A 125 -5.54 -2.19 6.10
CA GLU A 125 -6.35 -3.32 6.55
C GLU A 125 -7.39 -3.69 5.50
N ASN A 126 -7.74 -4.97 5.45
CA ASN A 126 -8.89 -5.50 4.70
C ASN A 126 -8.89 -5.12 3.21
N ALA A 127 -7.76 -5.34 2.53
CA ALA A 127 -7.55 -5.04 1.12
C ALA A 127 -7.51 -3.54 0.80
N ALA A 128 -6.96 -2.75 1.72
CA ALA A 128 -6.74 -1.32 1.49
C ALA A 128 -5.64 -1.05 0.47
N ASN A 129 -5.76 0.08 -0.23
CA ASN A 129 -4.84 0.47 -1.28
C ASN A 129 -4.32 1.88 -1.03
N LEU A 130 -3.00 2.06 -1.07
CA LEU A 130 -2.36 3.37 -1.05
C LEU A 130 -1.64 3.60 -2.38
N SER A 131 -2.01 4.64 -3.12
CA SER A 131 -1.38 5.01 -4.40
C SER A 131 -0.75 6.40 -4.33
N VAL A 132 0.56 6.47 -4.57
CA VAL A 132 1.37 7.68 -4.40
C VAL A 132 2.17 7.93 -5.66
N ASN A 133 2.02 9.11 -6.25
CA ASN A 133 2.68 9.47 -7.50
C ASN A 133 3.98 10.28 -7.32
N ALA A 134 4.57 10.26 -6.12
CA ALA A 134 5.92 10.76 -5.88
C ALA A 134 6.67 9.87 -4.88
N SER A 135 6.64 10.25 -3.59
CA SER A 135 7.57 9.77 -2.55
C SER A 135 6.84 9.40 -1.26
N LEU A 136 7.42 8.45 -0.51
CA LEU A 136 6.98 8.02 0.83
C LEU A 136 8.07 8.24 1.88
N ASP A 137 8.73 9.41 1.82
CA ASP A 137 10.05 9.66 2.43
C ASP A 137 10.16 9.29 3.93
N THR A 138 9.19 9.72 4.73
CA THR A 138 9.22 9.58 6.20
C THR A 138 8.09 8.74 6.78
N THR A 139 7.11 8.39 5.96
CA THR A 139 5.91 7.67 6.39
C THR A 139 6.23 6.21 6.70
N THR A 140 5.70 5.71 7.81
CA THR A 140 5.69 4.26 8.07
C THR A 140 4.46 3.66 7.44
N ILE A 141 4.65 2.64 6.60
CA ILE A 141 3.57 1.80 6.11
C ILE A 141 3.47 0.57 7.02
N ASP A 142 2.30 0.37 7.63
CA ASP A 142 1.98 -0.82 8.40
C ASP A 142 0.95 -1.65 7.63
N PHE A 143 1.32 -2.86 7.22
CA PHE A 143 0.44 -3.77 6.50
C PHE A 143 -0.53 -4.55 7.42
N GLY A 144 -0.53 -4.29 8.73
CA GLY A 144 -1.50 -4.85 9.67
C GLY A 144 -1.26 -6.32 10.05
N GLY A 145 -0.39 -7.04 9.35
CA GLY A 145 0.29 -8.25 9.83
C GLY A 145 -0.44 -9.57 9.73
N ASN A 146 -1.75 -9.57 9.45
CA ASN A 146 -2.55 -10.70 8.95
C ASN A 146 -4.01 -10.24 8.83
N THR A 147 -4.38 -9.53 7.76
CA THR A 147 -5.79 -9.07 7.67
C THR A 147 -6.68 -10.20 7.18
N THR A 148 -7.70 -10.54 7.98
CA THR A 148 -8.62 -11.67 7.79
C THR A 148 -9.63 -11.46 6.65
N GLY A 149 -9.27 -10.70 5.62
CA GLY A 149 -10.14 -10.34 4.50
C GLY A 149 -9.64 -10.93 3.19
N SER A 150 -10.55 -11.28 2.28
CA SER A 150 -10.22 -11.76 0.95
C SER A 150 -9.72 -10.60 0.07
N GLY A 151 -8.45 -10.21 0.22
CA GLY A 151 -7.80 -9.25 -0.67
C GLY A 151 -6.47 -8.74 -0.14
N HIS A 152 -5.63 -8.29 -1.06
CA HIS A 152 -4.26 -7.88 -0.81
C HIS A 152 -4.20 -6.40 -0.43
N ASN A 153 -3.56 -6.07 0.70
CA ASN A 153 -3.21 -4.67 0.94
C ASN A 153 -2.09 -4.28 -0.03
N THR A 154 -2.21 -3.11 -0.65
CA THR A 154 -1.28 -2.70 -1.70
C THR A 154 -0.77 -1.28 -1.48
N VAL A 155 0.55 -1.11 -1.57
CA VAL A 155 1.17 0.20 -1.78
C VAL A 155 1.67 0.31 -3.21
N THR A 156 1.26 1.34 -3.92
CA THR A 156 1.70 1.65 -5.28
C THR A 156 2.48 2.96 -5.30
N LEU A 157 3.73 2.89 -5.75
CA LEU A 157 4.55 4.04 -6.13
C LEU A 157 4.46 4.24 -7.64
N ALA A 158 3.62 5.16 -8.08
CA ALA A 158 3.34 5.41 -9.49
C ALA A 158 4.45 6.23 -10.18
N SER A 159 5.39 6.81 -9.42
CA SER A 159 6.58 7.45 -9.97
C SER A 159 7.83 6.58 -9.78
N GLY A 160 8.72 6.58 -10.75
CA GLY A 160 9.99 5.84 -10.66
C GLY A 160 11.03 6.39 -9.67
N ALA A 161 10.69 7.37 -8.85
CA ALA A 161 11.55 7.90 -7.79
C ALA A 161 11.16 7.28 -6.44
N TYR A 162 11.80 6.17 -6.08
CA TYR A 162 11.45 5.42 -4.87
C TYR A 162 12.01 6.05 -3.60
N SER A 163 11.22 6.02 -2.53
CA SER A 163 11.63 6.44 -1.19
C SER A 163 10.72 5.78 -0.15
N LEU A 164 10.55 4.46 -0.25
CA LEU A 164 9.91 3.71 0.84
C LEU A 164 10.95 3.49 1.94
N SER A 165 10.85 4.24 3.03
CA SER A 165 11.82 4.10 4.10
C SER A 165 11.46 2.95 5.04
N ASN A 166 10.22 2.91 5.52
CA ASN A 166 9.81 2.01 6.60
C ASN A 166 8.51 1.27 6.26
N ILE A 167 8.60 -0.05 6.21
CA ILE A 167 7.48 -0.97 6.06
C ILE A 167 7.46 -1.93 7.25
N THR A 168 6.29 -2.13 7.82
CA THR A 168 6.09 -3.02 8.95
C THR A 168 4.96 -4.00 8.69
N ASN A 169 5.07 -5.16 9.35
CA ASN A 169 4.08 -6.22 9.30
C ASN A 169 3.77 -6.72 7.88
N PHE A 170 4.78 -6.73 7.00
CA PHE A 170 4.63 -7.23 5.64
C PHE A 170 4.43 -8.75 5.63
N THR A 171 3.47 -9.22 4.84
CA THR A 171 3.12 -10.63 4.67
C THR A 171 3.14 -11.02 3.20
N PRO A 172 3.12 -12.32 2.87
CA PRO A 172 2.94 -12.78 1.49
C PRO A 172 1.61 -12.34 0.84
N ASP A 173 0.62 -11.92 1.63
CA ASP A 173 -0.65 -11.37 1.14
C ASP A 173 -0.58 -9.88 0.79
N ASP A 174 0.53 -9.23 1.06
CA ASP A 174 0.68 -7.80 0.78
C ASP A 174 1.42 -7.57 -0.53
N SER A 175 1.21 -6.39 -1.11
CA SER A 175 1.81 -6.00 -2.39
C SER A 175 2.50 -4.65 -2.32
N ILE A 176 3.72 -4.61 -2.88
CA ILE A 176 4.44 -3.38 -3.17
C ILE A 176 4.57 -3.29 -4.68
N VAL A 177 3.96 -2.26 -5.27
CA VAL A 177 3.96 -2.01 -6.71
C VAL A 177 4.76 -0.74 -6.97
N VAL A 178 5.76 -0.80 -7.83
CA VAL A 178 6.60 0.37 -8.12
C VAL A 178 6.83 0.54 -9.62
N GLN A 179 6.80 1.79 -10.09
CA GLN A 179 7.09 2.09 -11.50
C GLN A 179 8.57 1.90 -11.80
N ASN A 180 8.91 0.90 -12.61
CA ASN A 180 10.26 0.47 -12.96
C ASN A 180 10.99 1.36 -13.97
N SER A 181 11.11 2.66 -13.69
CA SER A 181 11.79 3.60 -14.59
C SER A 181 13.30 3.39 -14.70
N SER A 182 13.88 2.57 -13.82
CA SER A 182 15.30 2.23 -13.78
C SER A 182 15.67 0.96 -14.55
N GLY A 183 14.68 0.24 -15.12
CA GLY A 183 14.93 -0.97 -15.90
C GLY A 183 15.46 -2.15 -15.07
N TYR A 184 15.01 -2.28 -13.82
CA TYR A 184 15.34 -3.43 -12.99
C TYR A 184 14.74 -4.70 -13.58
N THR A 185 15.55 -5.73 -13.69
CA THR A 185 15.15 -7.05 -14.21
C THR A 185 14.89 -8.03 -13.07
N ASN A 186 15.35 -7.72 -11.86
CA ASN A 186 15.20 -8.56 -10.70
C ASN A 186 15.21 -7.70 -9.40
N ILE A 187 15.04 -8.34 -8.24
CA ILE A 187 15.14 -7.73 -6.92
C ILE A 187 16.02 -8.58 -6.00
N GLU A 188 16.57 -7.95 -4.96
CA GLU A 188 17.23 -8.62 -3.85
C GLU A 188 16.64 -8.16 -2.52
N TRP A 189 16.33 -9.12 -1.65
CA TRP A 189 16.03 -8.87 -0.25
C TRP A 189 17.28 -9.13 0.57
N ILE A 190 17.81 -8.12 1.24
CA ILE A 190 19.03 -8.20 2.03
C ILE A 190 18.65 -8.20 3.49
N LYS A 191 19.05 -9.23 4.24
CA LYS A 191 18.73 -9.36 5.66
C LYS A 191 19.55 -8.37 6.48
N THR A 192 18.88 -7.39 7.09
CA THR A 192 19.50 -6.34 7.92
C THR A 192 19.19 -6.48 9.41
N GLY A 193 18.20 -7.30 9.77
CA GLY A 193 17.83 -7.58 11.15
C GLY A 193 17.22 -8.98 11.33
N THR A 194 16.59 -9.21 12.48
CA THR A 194 15.97 -10.51 12.79
C THR A 194 14.90 -10.90 11.77
N ASN A 195 13.95 -10.01 11.53
CA ASN A 195 12.85 -10.12 10.57
C ASN A 195 12.79 -8.90 9.63
N THR A 196 13.89 -8.14 9.55
CA THR A 196 13.98 -6.89 8.78
C THR A 196 14.92 -7.05 7.60
N TYR A 197 14.52 -6.50 6.46
CA TYR A 197 15.21 -6.60 5.20
C TYR A 197 15.22 -5.26 4.46
N ALA A 198 16.29 -5.00 3.70
CA ALA A 198 16.27 -4.01 2.63
C ALA A 198 15.81 -4.67 1.33
N LEU A 199 15.03 -3.96 0.52
CA LEU A 199 14.60 -4.37 -0.82
C LEU A 199 15.29 -3.49 -1.85
N VAL A 200 16.11 -4.09 -2.70
CA VAL A 200 16.85 -3.39 -3.75
C VAL A 200 16.52 -3.93 -5.13
N GLY A 201 16.52 -3.04 -6.13
CA GLY A 201 16.39 -3.42 -7.53
C GLY A 201 17.73 -3.88 -8.12
N VAL A 202 17.67 -4.90 -8.97
CA VAL A 202 18.81 -5.38 -9.76
C VAL A 202 18.62 -4.95 -11.20
N ASP A 203 19.55 -4.15 -11.72
CA ASP A 203 19.47 -3.65 -13.09
C ASP A 203 19.84 -4.70 -14.16
N GLN A 204 19.61 -4.36 -15.44
CA GLN A 204 19.93 -5.21 -16.59
C GLN A 204 21.43 -5.53 -16.76
N TYR A 205 22.32 -4.81 -16.07
CA TYR A 205 23.76 -5.04 -16.09
C TYR A 205 24.25 -5.90 -14.91
N GLY A 206 23.32 -6.33 -14.04
CA GLY A 206 23.65 -7.05 -12.81
C GLY A 206 24.19 -6.12 -11.72
N GLY A 207 23.86 -4.84 -11.75
CA GLY A 207 24.07 -3.92 -10.63
C GLY A 207 23.23 -4.39 -9.44
N THR A 208 23.90 -4.98 -8.44
CA THR A 208 23.27 -5.55 -7.25
C THR A 208 23.56 -4.71 -6.00
N SER A 209 23.06 -5.19 -4.85
CA SER A 209 23.47 -4.79 -3.50
C SER A 209 24.99 -4.70 -3.25
N SER A 210 25.80 -5.34 -4.10
CA SER A 210 27.27 -5.31 -4.03
C SER A 210 27.93 -4.09 -4.71
N SER A 211 27.15 -3.19 -5.33
CA SER A 211 27.66 -2.02 -6.05
C SER A 211 27.54 -0.71 -5.24
N LYS A 212 28.49 0.23 -5.41
CA LYS A 212 28.44 1.54 -4.75
C LYS A 212 27.31 2.39 -5.33
N GLY A 213 26.26 2.61 -4.54
CA GLY A 213 25.05 3.35 -4.93
C GLY A 213 23.87 2.40 -5.02
N GLU A 214 23.26 2.11 -3.87
CA GLU A 214 22.21 1.09 -3.78
C GLU A 214 20.90 1.55 -4.43
N ASN A 215 20.35 0.68 -5.27
CA ASN A 215 19.06 0.83 -5.94
C ASN A 215 17.91 0.53 -4.97
N TYR A 216 17.81 1.27 -3.88
CA TYR A 216 16.76 1.03 -2.87
C TYR A 216 15.37 1.21 -3.47
N ILE A 217 14.57 0.17 -3.35
CA ILE A 217 13.12 0.24 -3.47
C ILE A 217 12.55 0.53 -2.08
N ALA A 218 12.98 -0.26 -1.07
CA ALA A 218 12.65 -0.02 0.33
C ALA A 218 13.84 -0.31 1.27
N GLN A 219 14.02 0.49 2.32
CA GLN A 219 15.18 0.36 3.21
C GLN A 219 14.93 -0.56 4.41
N ASN A 220 13.78 -0.41 5.10
CA ASN A 220 13.46 -1.15 6.31
C ASN A 220 12.12 -1.85 6.17
N VAL A 221 12.11 -3.08 5.68
CA VAL A 221 10.92 -3.91 5.56
C VAL A 221 10.95 -4.98 6.64
N SER A 222 10.07 -4.87 7.63
CA SER A 222 9.88 -5.93 8.62
C SER A 222 8.69 -6.82 8.29
N PHE A 223 8.94 -8.12 8.27
CA PHE A 223 7.93 -9.12 8.03
C PHE A 223 7.12 -9.41 9.30
N ALA A 224 5.83 -9.68 9.12
CA ALA A 224 4.94 -10.04 10.22
C ALA A 224 5.29 -11.41 10.83
N GLN A 225 4.81 -11.63 12.05
CA GLN A 225 4.92 -12.93 12.69
C GLN A 225 3.97 -13.92 12.00
N LYS A 226 4.52 -15.03 11.50
CA LYS A 226 3.79 -16.13 10.88
C LYS A 226 3.22 -17.08 11.94
N SER A 227 4.01 -17.41 12.96
CA SER A 227 3.62 -18.35 14.00
C SER A 227 4.52 -18.25 15.24
N THR A 228 4.41 -19.20 16.14
CA THR A 228 5.30 -19.38 17.29
C THR A 228 5.85 -20.81 17.24
N ASP A 229 7.15 -20.97 17.49
CA ASP A 229 7.77 -22.30 17.54
C ASP A 229 7.36 -23.08 18.81
N SER A 230 7.76 -24.34 18.89
CA SER A 230 7.46 -25.21 20.05
C SER A 230 8.10 -24.74 21.37
N SER A 231 9.05 -23.80 21.30
CA SER A 231 9.72 -23.20 22.45
C SER A 231 9.14 -21.84 22.83
N GLY A 232 8.11 -21.35 22.12
CA GLY A 232 7.47 -20.07 22.38
C GLY A 232 8.11 -18.87 21.67
N ASN A 233 9.09 -19.08 20.78
CA ASN A 233 9.73 -17.99 20.04
C ASN A 233 8.90 -17.61 18.80
N PRO A 234 8.82 -16.31 18.46
CA PRO A 234 8.15 -15.88 17.24
C PRO A 234 8.89 -16.41 16.01
N VAL A 235 8.11 -16.93 15.05
CA VAL A 235 8.56 -17.28 13.71
C VAL A 235 7.95 -16.27 12.76
N TYR A 236 8.80 -15.57 12.02
CA TYR A 236 8.37 -14.52 11.08
C TYR A 236 8.29 -15.07 9.67
N TYR A 237 7.49 -14.40 8.84
CA TYR A 237 7.67 -14.51 7.40
C TYR A 237 9.06 -14.01 7.00
N THR A 238 9.53 -14.49 5.87
CA THR A 238 10.81 -14.12 5.26
C THR A 238 10.60 -13.96 3.75
N PRO A 239 11.57 -13.40 3.02
CA PRO A 239 11.53 -13.39 1.56
C PRO A 239 11.33 -14.79 0.95
N ALA A 240 11.78 -15.86 1.62
CA ALA A 240 11.54 -17.23 1.17
C ALA A 240 10.05 -17.58 1.13
N ASP A 241 9.22 -16.98 1.99
CA ASP A 241 7.77 -17.18 1.98
C ASP A 241 7.05 -16.40 0.86
N LEU A 242 7.75 -15.49 0.17
CA LEU A 242 7.22 -14.77 -0.99
C LEU A 242 7.36 -15.56 -2.31
N TYR A 243 7.99 -16.74 -2.28
CA TYR A 243 8.22 -17.56 -3.47
C TYR A 243 7.85 -19.02 -3.18
N GLY A 244 7.13 -19.67 -4.09
CA GLY A 244 6.75 -21.08 -3.96
C GLY A 244 7.89 -22.09 -4.18
N GLY A 245 9.06 -21.65 -4.65
CA GLY A 245 10.22 -22.52 -4.92
C GLY A 245 11.40 -22.30 -3.96
N ALA A 246 12.53 -22.97 -4.23
CA ALA A 246 13.74 -22.80 -3.42
C ALA A 246 14.32 -21.39 -3.59
N ALA A 247 14.48 -20.65 -2.48
CA ALA A 247 15.04 -19.32 -2.52
C ALA A 247 16.51 -19.34 -2.96
N ALA A 248 16.86 -18.57 -3.99
CA ALA A 248 18.24 -18.33 -4.37
C ALA A 248 18.86 -17.36 -3.37
N THR A 249 19.86 -17.84 -2.61
CA THR A 249 20.50 -17.06 -1.53
C THR A 249 22.00 -16.94 -1.73
N GLY A 250 22.57 -15.88 -1.18
CA GLY A 250 24.02 -15.64 -1.18
C GLY A 250 24.44 -14.69 -0.07
N THR A 251 25.74 -14.40 -0.01
CA THR A 251 26.32 -13.40 0.89
C THR A 251 26.78 -12.21 0.08
N VAL A 252 26.46 -11.00 0.52
CA VAL A 252 26.94 -9.77 -0.12
C VAL A 252 28.45 -9.65 0.12
N SER A 253 29.22 -9.45 -0.95
CA SER A 253 30.68 -9.52 -0.93
C SER A 253 31.39 -8.17 -0.72
N ASP A 254 30.72 -7.06 -1.00
CA ASP A 254 31.27 -5.69 -0.91
C ASP A 254 30.11 -4.69 -0.73
N GLY A 255 30.42 -3.43 -0.41
CA GLY A 255 29.43 -2.36 -0.23
C GLY A 255 28.89 -2.26 1.21
N THR A 256 27.77 -1.54 1.37
CA THR A 256 27.18 -1.24 2.69
C THR A 256 26.70 -2.48 3.42
N PHE A 257 26.29 -3.52 2.66
CA PHE A 257 25.75 -4.77 3.18
C PHE A 257 26.76 -5.92 3.25
N GLN A 258 28.06 -5.65 3.14
CA GLN A 258 29.08 -6.70 3.13
C GLN A 258 28.91 -7.67 4.32
N GLY A 259 28.79 -8.96 4.02
CA GLY A 259 28.60 -10.03 5.00
C GLY A 259 27.14 -10.42 5.26
N ASP A 260 26.18 -9.62 4.79
CA ASP A 260 24.76 -9.92 4.95
C ASP A 260 24.27 -10.98 3.95
N THR A 261 23.20 -11.68 4.32
CA THR A 261 22.55 -12.67 3.45
C THR A 261 21.53 -11.97 2.57
N TYR A 262 21.54 -12.25 1.26
CA TYR A 262 20.50 -11.80 0.34
C TYR A 262 19.69 -12.96 -0.24
N TYR A 263 18.47 -12.67 -0.66
CA TYR A 263 17.54 -13.53 -1.38
C TYR A 263 17.21 -12.86 -2.72
N THR A 264 17.44 -13.52 -3.85
CA THR A 264 17.22 -12.92 -5.18
C THR A 264 15.95 -13.43 -5.84
N GLY A 265 15.16 -12.53 -6.43
CA GLY A 265 13.92 -12.83 -7.18
C GLY A 265 12.70 -13.22 -6.37
N ASN A 266 12.86 -13.44 -5.06
CA ASN A 266 11.77 -13.78 -4.16
C ASN A 266 10.67 -12.70 -4.13
N GLY A 267 9.44 -13.07 -4.48
CA GLY A 267 8.28 -12.18 -4.48
C GLY A 267 8.13 -11.28 -5.71
N LEU A 268 9.02 -11.36 -6.71
CA LEU A 268 8.83 -10.61 -7.96
C LEU A 268 7.86 -11.36 -8.87
N SER A 269 6.64 -10.81 -9.07
CA SER A 269 5.61 -11.45 -9.91
C SER A 269 5.55 -10.92 -11.34
N SER A 270 5.91 -9.65 -11.55
CA SER A 270 6.06 -9.06 -12.87
C SER A 270 7.09 -7.95 -12.88
N SER A 271 7.82 -7.86 -13.99
CA SER A 271 8.66 -6.71 -14.35
C SER A 271 8.26 -6.13 -15.73
N SER A 272 7.08 -6.48 -16.26
CA SER A 272 6.60 -6.00 -17.56
C SER A 272 5.98 -4.60 -17.45
N ASP A 273 5.83 -3.92 -18.59
CA ASP A 273 5.19 -2.60 -18.66
C ASP A 273 5.78 -1.54 -17.72
N ASN A 274 7.11 -1.60 -17.53
CA ASN A 274 7.84 -0.64 -16.71
C ASN A 274 7.27 -0.57 -15.27
N THR A 275 6.82 -1.70 -14.73
CA THR A 275 6.28 -1.86 -13.38
C THR A 275 6.90 -3.09 -12.73
N LEU A 276 7.30 -2.99 -11.46
CA LEU A 276 7.69 -4.11 -10.62
C LEU A 276 6.55 -4.37 -9.63
N VAL A 277 6.05 -5.60 -9.64
CA VAL A 277 5.05 -6.04 -8.67
C VAL A 277 5.73 -7.03 -7.72
N ILE A 278 5.85 -6.63 -6.46
CA ILE A 278 6.37 -7.44 -5.37
C ILE A 278 5.19 -7.96 -4.57
N THR A 279 4.86 -9.24 -4.76
CA THR A 279 3.72 -9.92 -4.14
C THR A 279 3.95 -11.43 -4.20
N CYS A 280 3.19 -12.20 -3.43
CA CYS A 280 3.15 -13.66 -3.55
C CYS A 280 1.74 -14.10 -3.97
N PHE A 281 1.65 -15.23 -4.66
CA PHE A 281 0.45 -16.06 -4.52
C PHE A 281 0.67 -16.95 -3.31
N LEU A 282 -0.24 -16.93 -2.33
CA LEU A 282 -0.11 -17.80 -1.16
C LEU A 282 0.21 -19.23 -1.61
N SER A 283 1.29 -19.81 -1.09
CA SER A 283 1.56 -21.24 -1.26
C SER A 283 0.33 -22.04 -0.81
N GLY A 284 -0.11 -22.96 -1.66
CA GLY A 284 -1.35 -23.70 -1.49
C GLY A 284 -2.60 -22.99 -2.04
N SER A 285 -2.46 -21.80 -2.64
CA SER A 285 -3.55 -21.19 -3.42
C SER A 285 -3.91 -22.11 -4.56
N MET A 286 -5.16 -22.52 -4.62
CA MET A 286 -5.62 -23.48 -5.61
C MET A 286 -6.15 -22.74 -6.83
N ILE A 287 -5.42 -22.83 -7.95
CA ILE A 287 -5.85 -22.34 -9.25
C ILE A 287 -6.73 -23.41 -9.90
N ARG A 288 -7.94 -23.02 -10.28
CA ARG A 288 -8.82 -23.93 -11.01
C ARG A 288 -8.29 -24.15 -12.42
N THR A 289 -7.99 -25.39 -12.75
CA THR A 289 -7.57 -25.81 -14.10
C THR A 289 -8.63 -26.71 -14.74
N THR A 290 -8.46 -27.02 -16.03
CA THR A 290 -9.31 -28.00 -16.72
C THR A 290 -9.17 -29.42 -16.18
N LYS A 291 -8.12 -29.70 -15.39
CA LYS A 291 -7.81 -31.02 -14.80
C LYS A 291 -8.13 -31.08 -13.30
N GLY A 292 -8.67 -30.02 -12.72
CA GLY A 292 -8.92 -29.88 -11.29
C GLY A 292 -8.22 -28.67 -10.69
N ASP A 293 -8.36 -28.51 -9.39
CA ASP A 293 -7.71 -27.43 -8.66
C ASP A 293 -6.23 -27.81 -8.44
N VAL A 294 -5.30 -26.97 -8.89
CA VAL A 294 -3.84 -27.17 -8.82
C VAL A 294 -3.25 -26.06 -7.96
N ALA A 295 -2.35 -26.40 -7.04
CA ALA A 295 -1.68 -25.37 -6.24
C ALA A 295 -0.87 -24.45 -7.16
N VAL A 296 -0.87 -23.14 -6.88
CA VAL A 296 -0.25 -22.12 -7.73
C VAL A 296 1.24 -22.40 -7.95
N GLU A 297 1.92 -22.96 -6.96
CA GLU A 297 3.33 -23.39 -7.03
C GLU A 297 3.57 -24.64 -7.89
N ASP A 298 2.54 -25.43 -8.18
CA ASP A 298 2.61 -26.65 -8.99
C ASP A 298 2.21 -26.41 -10.46
N MET A 299 1.77 -25.19 -10.81
CA MET A 299 1.39 -24.80 -12.16
C MET A 299 2.60 -24.80 -13.11
N GLN A 300 2.46 -25.40 -14.29
CA GLN A 300 3.52 -25.46 -15.31
C GLN A 300 3.10 -24.82 -16.63
N ILE A 301 4.09 -24.42 -17.44
CA ILE A 301 3.85 -24.00 -18.83
C ILE A 301 3.10 -25.11 -19.57
N GLY A 302 2.00 -24.74 -20.23
CA GLY A 302 1.11 -25.68 -20.90
C GLY A 302 -0.05 -26.18 -20.04
N ASP A 303 -0.11 -25.85 -18.76
CA ASP A 303 -1.34 -26.00 -17.99
C ASP A 303 -2.39 -24.98 -18.44
N GLU A 304 -3.65 -25.30 -18.14
CA GLU A 304 -4.82 -24.58 -18.60
C GLU A 304 -5.62 -24.07 -17.41
N VAL A 305 -5.59 -22.77 -17.15
CA VAL A 305 -6.36 -22.14 -16.08
C VAL A 305 -7.76 -21.78 -16.56
N VAL A 306 -8.74 -21.94 -15.68
CA VAL A 306 -10.10 -21.45 -15.89
C VAL A 306 -10.17 -20.00 -15.40
N ALA A 307 -10.49 -19.09 -16.30
CA ALA A 307 -10.65 -17.67 -16.03
C ALA A 307 -12.08 -17.24 -16.37
N TYR A 308 -12.63 -16.30 -15.61
CA TYR A 308 -13.96 -15.76 -15.89
C TYR A 308 -13.88 -14.62 -16.93
N ASP A 309 -14.54 -14.78 -18.07
CA ASP A 309 -14.71 -13.73 -19.08
C ASP A 309 -15.94 -12.90 -18.73
N TRP A 310 -15.73 -11.79 -18.03
CA TRP A 310 -16.81 -10.91 -17.58
C TRP A 310 -17.58 -10.24 -18.73
N GLN A 311 -16.97 -10.08 -19.92
CA GLN A 311 -17.64 -9.47 -21.07
C GLN A 311 -18.66 -10.42 -21.70
N ASN A 312 -18.35 -11.72 -21.69
CA ASN A 312 -19.19 -12.76 -22.28
C ASN A 312 -19.94 -13.60 -21.23
N ASN A 313 -19.80 -13.28 -19.94
CA ASN A 313 -20.45 -13.91 -18.79
C ASN A 313 -20.30 -15.43 -18.80
N LYS A 314 -19.06 -15.91 -19.02
CA LYS A 314 -18.74 -17.35 -19.06
C LYS A 314 -17.32 -17.64 -18.62
N ASP A 315 -17.10 -18.84 -18.14
CA ASP A 315 -15.75 -19.36 -17.93
C ASP A 315 -15.08 -19.66 -19.27
N ILE A 316 -13.80 -19.31 -19.35
CA ILE A 316 -12.92 -19.59 -20.48
C ILE A 316 -11.64 -20.24 -19.99
N THR A 317 -10.98 -20.98 -20.87
CA THR A 317 -9.68 -21.56 -20.60
C THR A 317 -8.57 -20.68 -21.17
N ARG A 318 -7.53 -20.43 -20.38
CA ARG A 318 -6.30 -19.75 -20.79
C ARG A 318 -5.10 -20.64 -20.51
N SER A 319 -4.20 -20.76 -21.47
CA SER A 319 -2.93 -21.46 -21.24
C SER A 319 -2.00 -20.62 -20.38
N VAL A 320 -1.32 -21.27 -19.43
CA VAL A 320 -0.13 -20.72 -18.78
C VAL A 320 1.00 -20.73 -19.81
N ILE A 321 1.49 -19.55 -20.15
CA ILE A 321 2.55 -19.33 -21.16
C ILE A 321 3.82 -18.81 -20.50
#